data_AF-A0A4R6FX73-F1
#
_entry.id   AF-A0A4R6FX73-F1
#
_cell.length_a   1.000
_cell.length_b   1.000
_cell.length_c   1.000
_cell.angle_alpha   90.00
_cell.angle_beta   90.00
_cell.angle_gamma   90.00
#
_symmetry.space_group_name_H-M   'P 1'
#
loop_
_entity.id
_entity.type
_entity.pdbx_description
1 polymer ?
#
loop_
_entity_poly.entity_id
_entity_poly.type
_entity_poly.pdbx_seq_one_letter_code
_entity_poly.pdbx_strand_id
1 'polypeptide(L)' 'MFSYRHMERIDLNHLSEAILTAPGWARVGLTVADEHMRKEAALELAQSVAKSLTEEPRFQDRNQLNLPI' A
#
# COMPACT_ATOMS: atom_id res chain seq x y z
N MET A 1 16.18 23.28 14.83
CA MET A 1 16.69 22.50 13.69
C MET A 1 15.84 21.24 13.59
N PHE A 2 14.69 21.32 12.93
CA PHE A 2 13.81 20.16 12.76
C PHE A 2 14.27 19.41 11.51
N SER A 3 14.83 18.23 11.74
CA SER A 3 15.21 17.28 10.69
C SER A 3 13.94 16.83 9.98
N TYR A 4 13.74 17.29 8.75
CA TYR A 4 12.75 16.71 7.84
C TYR A 4 13.25 15.29 7.55
N ARG A 5 12.77 14.30 8.33
CA ARG A 5 12.86 12.89 7.93
C ARG A 5 12.37 12.84 6.49
N HIS A 6 13.22 12.27 5.64
CA HIS A 6 12.94 11.93 4.26
C HIS A 6 11.47 11.47 4.16
N MET A 7 10.58 12.30 3.62
CA MET A 7 9.32 11.79 3.09
C MET A 7 9.73 10.97 1.89
N GLU A 8 9.91 9.67 2.12
CA GLU A 8 9.96 8.71 1.04
C GLU A 8 8.75 9.00 0.16
N ARG A 9 9.01 9.40 -1.09
CA ARG A 9 7.92 9.70 -2.02
C ARG A 9 7.17 8.40 -2.21
N ILE A 10 5.93 8.35 -1.72
CA ILE A 10 5.03 7.24 -1.95
C ILE A 10 4.81 7.17 -3.46
N ASP A 11 5.23 6.07 -4.09
CA ASP A 11 4.92 5.82 -5.49
C ASP A 11 3.41 5.65 -5.64
N LEU A 12 2.78 6.57 -6.37
CA LEU A 12 1.34 6.56 -6.61
C LEU A 12 0.89 5.34 -7.42
N ASN A 13 1.77 4.78 -8.26
CA ASN A 13 1.46 3.55 -8.99
C ASN A 13 1.39 2.38 -8.01
N HIS A 14 2.38 2.25 -7.14
CA HIS A 14 2.39 1.20 -6.12
C HIS A 14 1.21 1.34 -5.15
N LEU A 15 0.88 2.57 -4.74
CA LEU A 15 -0.30 2.83 -3.92
C LEU A 15 -1.60 2.45 -4.65
N SER A 16 -1.71 2.77 -5.94
CA SER A 16 -2.90 2.41 -6.73
C SER A 16 -3.05 0.89 -6.86
N GLU A 17 -1.95 0.17 -7.03
CA GLU A 17 -1.94 -1.29 -7.10
C GLU A 17 -2.33 -1.91 -5.75
N ALA A 18 -1.81 -1.37 -4.64
CA ALA A 18 -2.19 -1.80 -3.30
C ALA A 18 -3.70 -1.62 -3.04
N ILE A 19 -4.29 -0.52 -3.51
CA ILE A 19 -5.74 -0.30 -3.43
C ILE A 19 -6.52 -1.31 -4.30
N LEU A 20 -6.05 -1.58 -5.51
CA LEU A 20 -6.71 -2.50 -6.45
C LEU A 20 -6.59 -3.98 -6.04
N THR A 21 -5.53 -4.34 -5.33
CA THR A 21 -5.28 -5.72 -4.84
C THR A 21 -5.87 -5.98 -3.46
N ALA A 22 -6.31 -4.95 -2.73
CA ALA A 22 -7.01 -5.09 -1.46
C ALA A 22 -8.26 -6.00 -1.59
N PRO A 23 -8.69 -6.66 -0.49
CA PRO A 23 -9.85 -7.53 -0.51
C PRO A 23 -11.08 -6.87 -1.14
N GLY A 24 -11.76 -7.59 -2.05
CA GLY A 24 -12.89 -7.04 -2.80
C GLY A 24 -14.03 -6.54 -1.90
N TRP A 25 -14.25 -7.22 -0.77
CA TRP A 25 -15.25 -6.83 0.22
C TRP A 25 -14.92 -5.47 0.86
N ALA A 26 -13.63 -5.15 1.09
CA ALA A 26 -13.22 -3.88 1.70
C ALA A 26 -13.44 -2.71 0.72
N ARG A 27 -13.12 -2.92 -0.56
CA ARG A 27 -13.39 -1.91 -1.61
C ARG A 27 -14.88 -1.59 -1.75
N VAL A 28 -15.73 -2.62 -1.79
CA VAL A 28 -17.20 -2.43 -1.82
C VAL A 28 -17.69 -1.84 -0.50
N GLY A 29 -17.16 -2.34 0.61
CA GLY A 29 -17.52 -1.97 1.98
C GLY A 29 -17.35 -0.49 2.28
N LEU A 30 -16.46 0.24 1.61
CA LEU A 30 -16.36 1.70 1.72
C LEU A 30 -17.62 2.45 1.29
N THR A 31 -18.42 1.86 0.39
CA THR A 31 -19.57 2.53 -0.25
C THR A 31 -20.92 2.09 0.31
N VAL A 32 -20.94 1.16 1.26
CA VAL A 32 -22.19 0.65 1.85
C VAL A 32 -22.80 1.69 2.80
N ALA A 33 -24.12 1.62 2.99
CA ALA A 33 -24.82 2.54 3.90
C ALA A 33 -24.52 2.29 5.38
N ASP A 34 -24.22 1.05 5.74
CA ASP A 34 -23.91 0.64 7.11
C ASP A 34 -22.58 1.26 7.58
N GLU A 35 -22.64 2.04 8.65
CA GLU A 35 -21.47 2.75 9.17
C GLU A 35 -20.42 1.81 9.76
N HIS A 36 -20.85 0.76 10.45
CA HIS A 36 -19.95 -0.19 11.07
C HIS A 36 -19.17 -0.94 9.98
N MET A 37 -19.87 -1.44 8.96
CA MET A 37 -19.26 -2.12 7.82
C MET A 37 -18.31 -1.20 7.05
N ARG A 38 -18.63 0.08 6.86
CA ARG A 38 -17.69 1.06 6.27
C ARG A 38 -16.40 1.19 7.07
N LYS A 39 -16.49 1.23 8.40
CA LYS A 39 -15.32 1.35 9.28
C LYS A 39 -14.43 0.11 9.20
N GLU A 40 -15.03 -1.08 9.26
CA GLU A 40 -14.30 -2.34 9.11
C GLU A 40 -13.62 -2.43 7.73
N ALA A 41 -14.32 -2.03 6.68
CA ALA A 41 -13.76 -1.97 5.33
C ALA A 41 -12.60 -0.99 5.20
N ALA A 42 -12.71 0.19 5.81
CA ALA A 42 -11.62 1.17 5.82
C ALA A 42 -10.38 0.63 6.57
N LEU A 43 -10.59 -0.07 7.68
CA LEU A 43 -9.51 -0.67 8.45
C LEU A 43 -8.79 -1.77 7.65
N GLU A 44 -9.53 -2.67 7.01
CA GLU A 44 -8.95 -3.72 6.17
C GLU A 44 -8.15 -3.14 4.98
N LEU A 45 -8.72 -2.11 4.33
CA LEU A 45 -8.05 -1.45 3.22
C LEU A 45 -6.74 -0.79 3.68
N ALA A 46 -6.77 -0.12 4.84
CA ALA A 46 -5.57 0.49 5.42
C ALA A 46 -4.50 -0.55 5.75
N GLN A 47 -4.89 -1.71 6.31
CA GLN A 47 -3.96 -2.81 6.58
C GLN A 47 -3.35 -3.37 5.29
N SER A 48 -4.15 -3.54 4.24
CA SER A 48 -3.68 -4.03 2.93
C SER A 48 -2.69 -3.07 2.27
N VAL A 49 -2.99 -1.77 2.32
CA VAL A 49 -2.09 -0.73 1.82
C VAL A 49 -0.80 -0.66 2.64
N ALA A 50 -0.90 -0.66 3.97
CA ALA A 50 0.27 -0.64 4.85
C ALA A 50 1.17 -1.84 4.59
N LYS A 51 0.59 -3.05 4.47
CA LYS A 51 1.33 -4.27 4.14
C LYS A 51 2.09 -4.13 2.83
N SER A 52 1.44 -3.65 1.77
CA SER A 52 2.07 -3.46 0.46
C SER A 52 3.21 -2.44 0.51
N LEU A 53 3.06 -1.36 1.30
CA LEU A 53 4.11 -0.35 1.46
C LEU A 53 5.30 -0.82 2.31
N THR A 54 5.08 -1.75 3.27
CA THR A 54 6.14 -2.32 4.11
C THR A 54 6.84 -3.51 3.47
N GLU A 55 6.17 -4.21 2.57
CA GLU A 55 6.82 -5.21 1.73
C GLU A 55 7.72 -4.44 0.78
N GLU A 56 9.04 -4.47 1.03
CA GLU A 56 10.01 -3.95 0.06
C GLU A 56 9.63 -4.49 -1.31
N PRO A 57 9.35 -3.62 -2.28
CA PRO A 57 9.04 -4.13 -3.59
C PRO A 57 10.30 -4.85 -4.03
N ARG A 58 10.20 -6.18 -4.18
CA ARG A 58 11.21 -6.99 -4.83
C ARG A 58 11.21 -6.63 -6.31
N PHE A 59 11.48 -5.36 -6.64
CA PHE A 59 12.06 -5.00 -7.91
C PHE A 59 13.48 -5.55 -7.89
N GLN A 60 13.60 -6.87 -8.08
CA GLN A 60 14.70 -7.34 -8.91
C GLN A 60 14.43 -6.72 -10.26
N ASP A 61 15.04 -5.57 -10.52
CA ASP A 61 15.16 -5.10 -11.90
C ASP A 61 15.78 -6.26 -12.66
N ARG A 62 15.10 -6.74 -13.71
CA ARG A 62 15.61 -7.88 -14.52
C ARG A 62 16.99 -7.58 -15.11
N ASN A 63 17.38 -6.31 -15.17
CA ASN A 63 18.67 -5.83 -15.65
C ASN A 63 19.65 -5.46 -14.52
N GLN A 64 19.30 -5.65 -13.25
CA GLN A 64 20.26 -5.48 -12.15
C GLN A 64 21.26 -6.63 -12.15
N LEU A 65 22.50 -6.32 -12.52
CA LEU A 65 23.62 -7.22 -12.37
C LEU A 65 24.08 -7.24 -10.90
N ASN A 66 24.23 -8.42 -10.33
CA ASN A 66 24.87 -8.59 -9.03
C ASN A 66 26.33 -8.17 -9.15
N LEU A 67 26.72 -7.10 -8.44
CA LEU A 67 28.12 -6.73 -8.34
C LEU A 67 28.84 -7.75 -7.44
N PRO A 68 29.98 -8.29 -7.88
CA PRO A 68 30.81 -9.10 -7.01
C PRO A 68 31.36 -8.24 -5.88
N ILE A 69 31.21 -8.74 -4.64
CA ILE A 69 31.93 -8.26 -3.46
C ILE A 69 33.40 -8.69 -3.51
#